data_AF-W6YFL2-F1
#
_entry.id   AF-W6YFL2-F1
#
_cell.length_a   1.000
_cell.length_b   1.000
_cell.length_c   1.000
_cell.angle_alpha   90.00
_cell.angle_beta   90.00
_cell.angle_gamma   90.00
#
_symmetry.space_group_name_H-M   'P 1'
#
loop_
_entity.id
_entity.type
_entity.pdbx_description
1 polymer ?
#
loop_
_entity_poly.entity_id
_entity_poly.type
_entity_poly.pdbx_seq_one_letter_code
_entity_poly.pdbx_strand_id
1 'polypeptide(L)'
;MSVSSDLAQLQRPLRYLQAQSQKKQDEVARLKRQLAEAEEEAKGLQADYLKTIIYYARTDCLQLASMMYEKLPVEVREMVYEYLCVDADRTIPVGPYYHFRPYDKPYVYPPEAETDWEPEPDMLEKNAVIGSASGAPGNSAPIARRRPVNWGDELQVDPELVERVSRLHVDEDQEEAALGSNYTILSDGRVKEKHTHKPPSDMVLPSSHFLDHRYVGPLVSHEMQKVYYTRNTFSICTVEDALNNFLGRETCCYSWEKGEDGLSPIHSPSVGDVPPFLAAEHIRRLQVRVKFEHFLQELPMRRCFFDQYAYEQRFLRITWNYLDGLVEYLARRPKGKIEIEFVIMSELPKSDGLMLQDELNDAEVERERYYINFLQCIRNMVYRVMYDNEDTVVKVTHYDAKNWAFPRDITGVFGLTKEQWEYEKSKQDGEQDWVGDSFVMQQDVNLWALPGVYDDEMDDMLLERWGLESVFQKVATKPVKEGEFWPVVVKT
;
A
#
# COMPACT_ATOMS: atom_id res chain seq x y z
N MET A 1 -69.83 29.38 -31.48
CA MET A 1 -68.39 29.58 -31.69
C MET A 1 -67.89 30.62 -30.68
N SER A 2 -67.28 30.22 -29.55
CA SER A 2 -66.70 31.14 -28.56
C SER A 2 -65.40 30.63 -27.91
N VAL A 3 -64.72 29.65 -28.53
CA VAL A 3 -63.54 28.98 -27.96
C VAL A 3 -62.29 29.87 -27.95
N SER A 4 -62.30 30.96 -28.73
CA SER A 4 -61.15 31.87 -28.88
C SER A 4 -60.94 32.81 -27.68
N SER A 5 -62.00 33.11 -26.91
CA SER A 5 -61.94 34.05 -25.78
C SER A 5 -61.27 33.47 -24.54
N ASP A 6 -61.55 32.20 -24.23
CA ASP A 6 -61.08 31.55 -23.00
C ASP A 6 -59.58 31.18 -23.08
N LEU A 7 -59.12 30.84 -24.29
CA LEU A 7 -57.71 30.53 -24.57
C LEU A 7 -56.83 31.77 -24.45
N ALA A 8 -57.34 32.94 -24.86
CA ALA A 8 -56.65 34.23 -24.67
C ALA A 8 -56.62 34.67 -23.19
N GLN A 9 -57.64 34.34 -22.40
CA GLN A 9 -57.66 34.63 -20.96
C GLN A 9 -56.63 33.81 -20.16
N LEU A 10 -56.33 32.57 -20.58
CA LEU A 10 -55.35 31.70 -19.93
C LEU A 10 -53.89 31.98 -20.32
N GLN A 11 -53.64 32.63 -21.46
CA GLN A 11 -52.28 32.98 -21.91
C GLN A 11 -51.58 33.96 -20.97
N ARG A 12 -52.31 34.88 -20.33
CA ARG A 12 -51.73 35.90 -19.45
C ARG A 12 -51.23 35.33 -18.12
N PRO A 13 -52.00 34.50 -17.39
CA PRO A 13 -51.49 33.76 -16.22
C PRO A 13 -50.31 32.85 -16.54
N LEU A 14 -50.32 32.18 -17.70
CA LEU A 14 -49.25 31.26 -18.09
C LEU A 14 -47.93 32.00 -18.37
N ARG A 15 -47.97 33.15 -19.07
CA ARG A 15 -46.79 34.03 -19.23
C ARG A 15 -46.29 34.57 -17.90
N TYR A 16 -47.20 34.91 -16.97
CA TYR A 16 -46.83 35.36 -15.64
C TYR A 16 -46.12 34.26 -14.83
N LEU A 17 -46.66 33.03 -14.84
CA LEU A 17 -46.03 31.88 -14.19
C LEU A 17 -44.69 31.51 -14.84
N GLN A 18 -44.58 31.60 -16.16
CA GLN A 18 -43.31 31.39 -16.87
C GLN A 18 -42.27 32.43 -16.49
N ALA A 19 -42.64 33.71 -16.43
CA ALA A 19 -41.75 34.77 -15.97
C ALA A 19 -41.34 34.60 -14.49
N GLN A 20 -42.27 34.14 -13.64
CA GLN A 20 -41.98 33.84 -12.24
C GLN A 20 -41.06 32.62 -12.10
N SER A 21 -41.26 31.59 -12.91
CA SER A 21 -40.39 30.40 -12.97
C SER A 21 -38.99 30.78 -13.42
N GLN A 22 -38.87 31.57 -14.49
CA GLN A 22 -37.58 32.06 -14.97
C GLN A 22 -36.86 32.87 -13.89
N LYS A 23 -37.56 33.81 -13.24
CA LYS A 23 -37.00 34.59 -12.14
C LYS A 23 -36.49 33.72 -10.98
N LYS A 24 -37.20 32.63 -10.65
CA LYS A 24 -36.75 31.67 -9.63
C LYS A 24 -35.54 30.86 -10.09
N GLN A 25 -35.49 30.44 -11.36
CA GLN A 25 -34.35 29.74 -11.93
C GLN A 25 -33.10 30.63 -11.94
N ASP A 26 -33.24 31.90 -12.32
CA ASP A 26 -32.16 32.89 -12.28
C ASP A 26 -31.65 33.11 -10.86
N GLU A 27 -32.57 33.16 -9.87
CA GLU A 27 -32.22 33.29 -8.46
C GLU A 27 -31.49 32.06 -7.92
N VAL A 28 -31.93 30.85 -8.28
CA VAL A 28 -31.23 29.60 -7.92
C VAL A 28 -29.83 29.57 -8.54
N ALA A 29 -29.70 29.97 -9.81
CA ALA A 29 -28.39 30.04 -10.48
C ALA A 29 -27.46 31.08 -9.82
N ARG A 30 -28.02 32.20 -9.36
CA ARG A 30 -27.30 33.22 -8.59
C ARG A 30 -26.81 32.67 -7.25
N LEU A 31 -27.69 32.02 -6.48
CA LEU A 31 -27.34 31.44 -5.18
C LEU A 31 -26.31 30.31 -5.30
N LYS A 32 -26.39 29.48 -6.34
CA LYS A 32 -25.37 28.44 -6.60
C LYS A 32 -23.99 29.04 -6.86
N ARG A 33 -23.90 30.13 -7.62
CA ARG A 33 -22.64 30.85 -7.83
C ARG A 33 -22.09 31.43 -6.53
N GLN A 34 -22.94 32.07 -5.73
CA GLN A 34 -22.52 32.60 -4.43
C GLN A 34 -22.07 31.51 -3.44
N LEU A 35 -22.70 30.34 -3.46
CA LEU A 35 -22.27 29.20 -2.65
C LEU A 35 -20.89 28.70 -3.09
N ALA A 36 -20.66 28.54 -4.40
CA ALA A 36 -19.36 28.12 -4.92
C ALA A 36 -18.24 29.14 -4.61
N GLU A 37 -18.51 30.44 -4.76
CA GLU A 37 -17.58 31.52 -4.39
C GLU A 37 -17.24 31.48 -2.89
N ALA A 38 -18.24 31.29 -2.02
CA ALA A 38 -18.04 31.20 -0.59
C ALA A 38 -17.31 29.92 -0.15
N GLU A 39 -17.55 28.79 -0.84
CA GLU A 39 -16.83 27.52 -0.61
C GLU A 39 -15.35 27.66 -0.98
N GLU A 40 -15.02 28.31 -2.10
CA GLU A 40 -13.64 28.57 -2.49
C GLU A 40 -12.94 29.56 -1.54
N GLU A 41 -13.62 30.62 -1.11
CA GLU A 41 -13.08 31.55 -0.10
C GLU A 41 -12.83 30.83 1.24
N ALA A 42 -13.77 29.98 1.67
CA ALA A 42 -13.62 29.20 2.90
C ALA A 42 -12.44 28.21 2.83
N LYS A 43 -12.25 27.54 1.68
CA LYS A 43 -11.06 26.69 1.45
C LYS A 43 -9.77 27.50 1.52
N GLY A 44 -9.73 28.68 0.90
CA GLY A 44 -8.55 29.56 0.94
C GLY A 44 -8.20 30.01 2.37
N LEU A 45 -9.20 30.46 3.14
CA LEU A 45 -9.01 30.84 4.54
C LEU A 45 -8.58 29.66 5.42
N GLN A 46 -9.11 28.47 5.17
CA GLN A 46 -8.72 27.25 5.88
C GLN A 46 -7.27 26.88 5.57
N ALA A 47 -6.84 26.94 4.31
CA ALA A 47 -5.46 26.70 3.91
C ALA A 47 -4.49 27.70 4.57
N ASP A 48 -4.81 28.99 4.57
CA ASP A 48 -4.00 30.03 5.23
C ASP A 48 -3.90 29.82 6.75
N TYR A 49 -5.01 29.45 7.38
CA TYR A 49 -5.06 29.13 8.81
C TYR A 49 -4.21 27.91 9.15
N LEU A 50 -4.33 26.83 8.38
CA LEU A 50 -3.54 25.61 8.56
C LEU A 50 -2.04 25.89 8.35
N LYS A 51 -1.68 26.64 7.31
CA LYS A 51 -0.30 27.06 7.06
C LYS A 51 0.29 27.81 8.26
N THR A 52 -0.50 28.70 8.86
CA THR A 52 -0.09 29.46 10.05
C THR A 52 0.10 28.55 11.28
N ILE A 53 -0.82 27.60 11.52
CA ILE A 53 -0.67 26.64 12.61
C ILE A 53 0.58 25.77 12.43
N ILE A 54 0.76 25.21 11.24
CA ILE A 54 1.91 24.35 10.92
C ILE A 54 3.22 25.13 11.13
N TYR A 55 3.25 26.41 10.75
CA TYR A 55 4.39 27.28 10.97
C TYR A 55 4.77 27.40 12.46
N TYR A 56 3.81 27.71 13.34
CA TYR A 56 4.09 27.82 14.77
C TYR A 56 4.47 26.47 15.39
N ALA A 57 3.74 25.41 15.03
CA ALA A 57 4.04 24.06 15.51
C ALA A 57 5.46 23.61 15.11
N ARG A 58 5.91 23.92 13.89
CA ARG A 58 7.29 23.64 13.44
C ARG A 58 8.32 24.39 14.26
N THR A 59 8.08 25.67 14.50
CA THR A 59 9.00 26.52 15.25
C THR A 59 9.18 26.00 16.67
N ASP A 60 8.08 25.66 17.34
CA ASP A 60 8.08 25.10 18.69
C ASP A 60 8.76 23.73 18.73
N CYS A 61 8.43 22.83 17.79
CA CYS A 61 9.05 21.51 17.67
C CYS A 61 10.57 21.61 17.47
N LEU A 62 11.02 22.51 16.59
CA LEU A 62 12.43 22.70 16.28
C LEU A 62 13.19 23.25 17.49
N GLN A 63 12.60 24.20 18.21
CA GLN A 63 13.17 24.75 19.43
C GLN A 63 13.31 23.68 20.51
N LEU A 64 12.28 22.87 20.73
CA LEU A 64 12.32 21.75 21.69
C LEU A 64 13.35 20.70 21.30
N ALA A 65 13.41 20.34 20.01
CA ALA A 65 14.38 19.37 19.50
C ALA A 65 15.82 19.87 19.66
N SER A 66 16.07 21.14 19.38
CA SER A 66 17.39 21.77 19.58
C SER A 66 17.78 21.81 21.06
N MET A 67 16.85 22.20 21.95
CA MET A 67 17.08 22.16 23.40
C MET A 67 17.37 20.75 23.90
N MET A 68 16.65 19.74 23.41
CA MET A 68 16.86 18.34 23.74
C MET A 68 18.25 17.88 23.29
N TYR A 69 18.64 18.21 22.06
CA TYR A 69 19.94 17.85 21.50
C TYR A 69 21.11 18.46 22.29
N GLU A 70 21.01 19.74 22.66
CA GLU A 70 22.05 20.47 23.37
C GLU A 70 22.16 20.08 24.85
N LYS A 71 21.03 19.83 25.52
CA LYS A 71 21.00 19.71 26.99
C LYS A 71 20.96 18.27 27.48
N LEU A 72 20.46 17.33 26.69
CA LEU A 72 20.37 15.93 27.10
C LEU A 72 21.58 15.15 26.59
N PRO A 73 22.18 14.28 27.43
CA PRO A 73 23.19 13.35 26.97
C PRO A 73 22.56 12.33 26.00
N VAL A 74 23.40 11.71 25.15
CA VAL A 74 22.95 10.84 24.06
C VAL A 74 22.08 9.68 24.56
N GLU A 75 22.40 9.11 25.72
CA GLU A 75 21.68 7.97 26.29
C GLU A 75 20.24 8.36 26.65
N VAL A 76 20.04 9.57 27.17
CA VAL A 76 18.69 10.07 27.51
C VAL A 76 17.92 10.43 26.24
N ARG A 77 18.59 10.94 25.20
CA ARG A 77 17.94 11.19 23.90
C ARG A 77 17.49 9.89 23.25
N GLU A 78 18.32 8.86 23.25
CA GLU A 78 17.94 7.54 22.75
C GLU A 78 16.71 6.98 23.47
N MET A 79 16.62 7.13 24.79
CA MET A 79 15.42 6.74 25.55
C MET A 79 14.17 7.54 25.11
N VAL A 80 14.32 8.84 24.82
CA VAL A 80 13.20 9.66 24.32
C VAL A 80 12.80 9.21 22.91
N TYR A 81 13.77 8.97 22.02
CA TYR A 81 13.50 8.47 20.67
C TYR A 81 12.77 7.13 20.72
N GLU A 82 13.25 6.21 21.54
CA GLU A 82 12.60 4.91 21.76
C GLU A 82 11.15 5.06 22.20
N TYR A 83 10.90 5.90 23.19
CA TYR A 83 9.55 6.17 23.68
C TYR A 83 8.64 6.76 22.61
N LEU A 84 9.18 7.63 21.75
CA LEU A 84 8.39 8.33 20.73
C LEU A 84 8.12 7.47 19.49
N CYS A 85 9.07 6.65 19.05
CA CYS A 85 9.03 6.08 17.71
C CYS A 85 9.11 4.54 17.65
N VAL A 86 9.32 3.84 18.77
CA VAL A 86 9.46 2.37 18.77
C VAL A 86 8.16 1.70 19.20
N ASP A 87 7.55 0.96 18.26
CA ASP A 87 6.43 0.06 18.50
C ASP A 87 6.93 -1.39 18.37
N ALA A 88 7.57 -1.89 19.44
CA ALA A 88 8.29 -3.16 19.40
C ALA A 88 7.41 -4.39 19.09
N ASP A 89 6.12 -4.31 19.40
CA ASP A 89 5.16 -5.41 19.34
C ASP A 89 4.29 -5.38 18.07
N ARG A 90 4.39 -4.32 17.24
CA ARG A 90 3.58 -4.16 16.02
C ARG A 90 4.47 -4.05 14.80
N THR A 91 4.00 -4.65 13.71
CA THR A 91 4.61 -4.44 12.41
C THR A 91 4.05 -3.15 11.82
N ILE A 92 4.93 -2.28 11.35
CA ILE A 92 4.58 -1.01 10.69
C ILE A 92 4.27 -1.32 9.22
N PRO A 93 3.01 -1.20 8.77
CA PRO A 93 2.66 -1.43 7.38
C PRO A 93 3.21 -0.31 6.51
N VAL A 94 3.78 -0.68 5.37
CA VAL A 94 4.38 0.25 4.43
C VAL A 94 3.89 -0.07 3.02
N GLY A 95 3.48 0.95 2.28
CA GLY A 95 3.00 0.85 0.91
C GLY A 95 1.86 1.83 0.62
N PRO A 96 1.52 2.04 -0.66
CA PRO A 96 0.51 3.02 -1.07
C PRO A 96 -0.89 2.75 -0.52
N TYR A 97 -1.20 1.51 -0.11
CA TYR A 97 -2.51 1.17 0.43
C TYR A 97 -2.41 0.30 1.69
N TYR A 98 -1.77 0.77 2.77
CA TYR A 98 -1.70 0.16 4.11
C TYR A 98 -2.60 -1.10 4.28
N HIS A 99 -2.05 -2.26 3.91
CA HIS A 99 -2.76 -3.33 3.18
C HIS A 99 -3.53 -4.35 4.04
N PHE A 100 -4.39 -3.88 4.95
CA PHE A 100 -5.17 -4.78 5.81
C PHE A 100 -6.45 -5.35 5.18
N ARG A 101 -6.76 -5.10 3.89
CA ARG A 101 -8.00 -5.57 3.22
C ARG A 101 -7.74 -6.58 2.09
N PRO A 102 -8.66 -7.53 1.81
CA PRO A 102 -8.91 -8.06 0.48
C PRO A 102 -9.50 -6.97 -0.44
N TYR A 103 -9.02 -6.84 -1.68
CA TYR A 103 -9.48 -5.78 -2.58
C TYR A 103 -10.82 -6.18 -3.20
N ASP A 104 -11.93 -5.86 -2.52
CA ASP A 104 -13.28 -6.19 -3.01
C ASP A 104 -13.72 -5.37 -4.25
N LYS A 105 -12.80 -4.63 -4.89
CA LYS A 105 -13.05 -3.89 -6.12
C LYS A 105 -12.03 -4.32 -7.17
N PRO A 106 -12.45 -4.71 -8.38
CA PRO A 106 -11.51 -4.97 -9.47
C PRO A 106 -10.66 -3.72 -9.69
N TYR A 107 -9.36 -3.94 -9.89
CA TYR A 107 -8.40 -2.89 -10.24
C TYR A 107 -8.93 -2.10 -11.44
N VAL A 108 -9.32 -0.84 -11.20
CA VAL A 108 -9.57 0.12 -12.27
C VAL A 108 -8.20 0.64 -12.63
N TYR A 109 -7.69 0.24 -13.80
CA TYR A 109 -6.50 0.85 -14.36
C TYR A 109 -6.63 2.38 -14.22
N PRO A 110 -5.56 3.11 -13.86
CA PRO A 110 -5.54 4.54 -14.07
C PRO A 110 -6.01 4.77 -15.51
N PRO A 111 -7.01 5.64 -15.78
CA PRO A 111 -7.40 5.93 -17.14
C PRO A 111 -6.11 6.25 -17.91
N GLU A 112 -5.86 5.49 -18.98
CA GLU A 112 -4.80 5.81 -19.93
C GLU A 112 -4.93 7.30 -20.21
N ALA A 113 -3.83 8.06 -20.01
CA ALA A 113 -3.80 9.51 -20.12
C ALA A 113 -4.72 9.95 -21.26
N GLU A 114 -5.81 10.65 -20.90
CA GLU A 114 -6.90 10.99 -21.80
C GLU A 114 -6.30 11.56 -23.08
N THR A 115 -6.34 10.76 -24.14
CA THR A 115 -6.10 11.29 -25.47
C THR A 115 -7.36 12.08 -25.76
N ASP A 116 -7.21 13.41 -25.88
CA ASP A 116 -8.30 14.35 -26.16
C ASP A 116 -9.23 13.82 -27.26
N TRP A 117 -10.42 13.37 -26.88
CA TRP A 117 -11.54 13.16 -27.79
C TRP A 117 -12.73 13.94 -27.26
N GLU A 118 -13.10 14.97 -28.02
CA GLU A 118 -14.19 15.91 -27.74
C GLU A 118 -15.54 15.19 -27.55
N PRO A 119 -16.44 15.70 -26.68
CA PRO A 119 -17.75 15.12 -26.49
C PRO A 119 -18.76 15.68 -27.51
N GLU A 120 -19.54 14.80 -28.13
CA GLU A 120 -20.81 15.17 -28.76
C GLU A 120 -22.02 14.88 -27.84
N PRO A 121 -23.16 15.58 -28.04
CA PRO A 121 -24.12 15.84 -26.97
C PRO A 121 -25.34 14.90 -26.95
N ASP A 122 -25.76 14.64 -25.71
CA ASP A 122 -27.11 14.67 -25.12
C ASP A 122 -28.30 13.97 -25.81
N MET A 123 -29.04 13.15 -25.04
CA MET A 123 -30.46 12.81 -25.22
C MET A 123 -31.03 12.13 -23.94
N LEU A 124 -31.77 12.92 -23.12
CA LEU A 124 -33.09 12.70 -22.47
C LEU A 124 -33.60 11.23 -22.23
N GLU A 125 -34.35 10.81 -21.19
CA GLU A 125 -35.19 11.44 -20.16
C GLU A 125 -35.77 10.36 -19.19
N LYS A 126 -36.21 10.81 -17.98
CA LYS A 126 -37.37 10.34 -17.15
C LYS A 126 -37.29 9.01 -16.38
N ASN A 127 -37.79 8.85 -15.13
CA ASN A 127 -38.85 9.55 -14.37
C ASN A 127 -38.72 9.34 -12.84
N ALA A 128 -39.39 10.22 -12.08
CA ALA A 128 -39.46 10.33 -10.61
C ALA A 128 -40.53 9.45 -9.93
N VAL A 129 -40.41 9.21 -8.60
CA VAL A 129 -41.52 9.18 -7.59
C VAL A 129 -41.00 9.56 -6.18
N ILE A 130 -41.88 10.23 -5.42
CA ILE A 130 -41.77 10.93 -4.12
C ILE A 130 -42.00 10.01 -2.91
N GLY A 131 -41.43 10.34 -1.74
CA GLY A 131 -41.92 9.91 -0.42
C GLY A 131 -41.29 10.66 0.76
N SER A 132 -42.03 11.61 1.34
CA SER A 132 -41.66 12.38 2.56
C SER A 132 -41.85 11.60 3.87
N ALA A 133 -41.03 11.88 4.88
CA ALA A 133 -41.46 11.90 6.28
C ALA A 133 -40.54 12.78 7.15
N SER A 134 -41.16 13.66 7.94
CA SER A 134 -40.55 14.64 8.84
C SER A 134 -40.11 14.06 10.19
N GLY A 135 -39.02 14.58 10.75
CA GLY A 135 -38.66 14.47 12.17
C GLY A 135 -38.09 15.80 12.68
N ALA A 136 -38.61 16.29 13.81
CA ALA A 136 -38.38 17.60 14.39
C ALA A 136 -36.97 17.79 15.03
N PRO A 137 -36.49 19.04 15.22
CA PRO A 137 -35.18 19.32 15.81
C PRO A 137 -35.21 19.28 17.34
N GLY A 138 -34.23 18.61 17.94
CA GLY A 138 -33.97 18.56 19.38
C GLY A 138 -33.08 19.71 19.86
N ASN A 139 -33.48 20.31 20.97
CA ASN A 139 -32.85 21.44 21.65
C ASN A 139 -31.40 21.17 22.09
N SER A 140 -30.49 22.12 21.81
CA SER A 140 -29.16 22.18 22.42
C SER A 140 -29.00 23.48 23.23
N ALA A 141 -28.54 23.32 24.47
CA ALA A 141 -28.33 24.35 25.48
C ALA A 141 -27.13 25.27 25.16
N PRO A 142 -27.04 26.49 25.77
CA PRO A 142 -26.08 27.51 25.35
C PRO A 142 -24.67 27.22 25.87
N ILE A 143 -23.69 27.23 24.95
CA ILE A 143 -22.26 27.19 25.26
C ILE A 143 -21.83 28.59 25.72
N ALA A 144 -21.27 28.66 26.94
CA ALA A 144 -20.72 29.87 27.53
C ALA A 144 -19.51 30.36 26.71
N ARG A 145 -19.60 31.58 26.19
CA ARG A 145 -18.47 32.31 25.56
C ARG A 145 -17.37 32.53 26.60
N ARG A 146 -16.25 31.79 26.48
CA ARG A 146 -14.98 32.19 27.10
C ARG A 146 -14.35 33.31 26.27
N ARG A 147 -13.71 34.27 26.95
CA ARG A 147 -13.04 35.42 26.34
C ARG A 147 -11.90 34.94 25.41
N PRO A 148 -11.69 35.59 24.26
CA PRO A 148 -10.53 35.33 23.43
C PRO A 148 -9.26 35.75 24.19
N VAL A 149 -8.31 34.82 24.28
CA VAL A 149 -6.95 35.10 24.74
C VAL A 149 -6.27 35.91 23.63
N ASN A 150 -5.79 37.10 23.99
CA ASN A 150 -5.10 38.00 23.07
C ASN A 150 -3.65 37.54 22.94
N TRP A 151 -3.35 36.77 21.89
CA TRP A 151 -2.00 36.25 21.58
C TRP A 151 -1.09 37.26 20.87
N GLY A 152 -1.55 38.50 20.68
CA GLY A 152 -0.91 39.46 19.77
C GLY A 152 0.40 40.11 20.23
N ASP A 153 0.76 40.03 21.51
CA ASP A 153 1.84 40.88 22.06
C ASP A 153 3.14 40.15 22.48
N GLU A 154 3.22 38.81 22.43
CA GLU A 154 4.40 38.07 22.94
C GLU A 154 5.28 37.39 21.87
N LEU A 155 4.95 37.49 20.58
CA LEU A 155 5.70 36.82 19.51
C LEU A 155 6.19 37.83 18.47
N GLN A 156 7.18 38.65 18.83
CA GLN A 156 8.02 39.31 17.82
C GLN A 156 8.89 38.24 17.16
N VAL A 157 8.37 37.64 16.10
CA VAL A 157 9.09 36.66 15.27
C VAL A 157 9.82 37.39 14.15
N ASP A 158 11.06 36.99 13.90
CA ASP A 158 11.86 37.50 12.79
C ASP A 158 11.13 37.23 11.45
N PRO A 159 10.74 38.28 10.70
CA PRO A 159 10.06 38.15 9.42
C PRO A 159 10.85 37.33 8.39
N GLU A 160 12.18 37.34 8.48
CA GLU A 160 13.06 36.61 7.56
C GLU A 160 13.00 35.09 7.80
N LEU A 161 12.75 34.69 9.06
CA LEU A 161 12.55 33.29 9.43
C LEU A 161 11.15 32.79 8.99
N VAL A 162 10.12 33.64 9.10
CA VAL A 162 8.76 33.39 8.59
C VAL A 162 8.79 33.15 7.07
N GLU A 163 9.53 33.99 6.35
CA GLU A 163 9.66 33.89 4.90
C GLU A 163 10.44 32.63 4.48
N ARG A 164 11.51 32.25 5.20
CA ARG A 164 12.26 31.01 4.91
C ARG A 164 11.44 29.74 5.15
N VAL A 165 10.65 29.67 6.21
CA VAL A 165 9.85 28.46 6.53
C VAL A 165 8.60 28.36 5.66
N SER A 166 7.98 29.49 5.31
CA SER A 166 6.80 29.52 4.42
C SER A 166 7.10 29.18 2.96
N ARG A 167 8.39 29.26 2.54
CA ARG A 167 8.89 28.77 1.25
C ARG A 167 9.13 27.26 1.21
N LEU A 168 9.17 26.58 2.35
CA LEU A 168 9.27 25.12 2.37
C LEU A 168 7.92 24.55 1.94
N HIS A 169 7.83 24.02 0.73
CA HIS A 169 6.62 23.38 0.22
C HIS A 169 6.18 22.27 1.17
N VAL A 170 4.95 22.38 1.65
CA VAL A 170 4.28 21.37 2.47
C VAL A 170 3.07 21.01 1.68
N ASP A 171 3.05 19.80 1.13
CA ASP A 171 1.77 19.23 0.73
C ASP A 171 0.89 19.26 1.98
N GLU A 172 -0.28 19.90 1.87
CA GLU A 172 -1.30 19.72 2.88
C GLU A 172 -1.49 18.21 3.01
N ASP A 173 -1.22 17.65 4.19
CA ASP A 173 -1.66 16.31 4.54
C ASP A 173 -3.20 16.35 4.58
N GLN A 174 -3.85 16.40 3.40
CA GLN A 174 -5.27 16.21 3.22
C GLN A 174 -5.56 14.72 3.41
N GLU A 175 -5.30 14.22 4.60
CA GLU A 175 -5.80 12.93 5.03
C GLU A 175 -7.24 13.09 5.54
N GLU A 176 -8.18 13.43 4.65
CA GLU A 176 -9.61 13.39 4.99
C GLU A 176 -9.96 11.99 5.54
N ALA A 177 -10.37 11.96 6.82
CA ALA A 177 -10.80 10.75 7.48
C ALA A 177 -12.24 10.44 7.05
N ALA A 178 -12.41 9.56 6.07
CA ALA A 178 -13.70 8.94 5.83
C ALA A 178 -14.05 8.07 7.06
N LEU A 179 -14.99 8.56 7.88
CA LEU A 179 -15.57 7.89 9.05
C LEU A 179 -16.35 6.64 8.62
N GLY A 180 -15.65 5.52 8.44
CA GLY A 180 -16.21 4.18 8.26
C GLY A 180 -15.67 3.23 9.32
N SER A 181 -16.43 3.01 10.39
CA SER A 181 -16.03 2.24 11.57
C SER A 181 -15.77 0.76 11.27
N ASN A 182 -14.52 0.32 11.35
CA ASN A 182 -14.15 -1.10 11.45
C ASN A 182 -12.98 -1.27 12.43
N TYR A 183 -13.20 -1.03 13.72
CA TYR A 183 -12.19 -1.29 14.74
C TYR A 183 -12.65 -2.32 15.79
N THR A 184 -11.68 -3.05 16.32
CA THR A 184 -11.84 -3.98 17.44
C THR A 184 -10.94 -3.48 18.56
N ILE A 185 -11.49 -3.21 19.73
CA ILE A 185 -10.68 -2.86 20.89
C ILE A 185 -10.09 -4.16 21.46
N LEU A 186 -8.78 -4.24 21.51
CA LEU A 186 -8.01 -5.34 22.11
C LEU A 186 -8.18 -5.32 23.63
N SER A 187 -7.86 -6.44 24.28
CA SER A 187 -8.02 -6.61 25.73
C SER A 187 -7.17 -5.66 26.58
N ASP A 188 -6.18 -5.02 25.99
CA ASP A 188 -5.33 -3.99 26.62
C ASP A 188 -5.84 -2.55 26.36
N GLY A 189 -7.03 -2.40 25.77
CA GLY A 189 -7.65 -1.10 25.46
C GLY A 189 -7.22 -0.48 24.14
N ARG A 190 -6.31 -1.12 23.39
CA ARG A 190 -5.84 -0.59 22.09
C ARG A 190 -6.81 -0.87 20.96
N VAL A 191 -6.82 -0.03 19.94
CA VAL A 191 -7.73 -0.11 18.81
C VAL A 191 -7.07 -0.86 17.65
N LYS A 192 -7.54 -2.07 17.35
CA LYS A 192 -7.18 -2.83 16.14
C LYS A 192 -8.20 -2.51 15.04
N GLU A 193 -7.87 -1.57 14.17
CA GLU A 193 -8.63 -1.34 12.94
C GLU A 193 -8.50 -2.56 12.03
N LYS A 194 -9.64 -3.21 11.73
CA LYS A 194 -9.69 -4.49 11.04
C LYS A 194 -9.27 -4.36 9.58
N HIS A 195 -9.64 -3.27 8.92
CA HIS A 195 -9.43 -3.06 7.49
C HIS A 195 -9.48 -1.55 7.16
N THR A 196 -8.33 -0.88 7.13
CA THR A 196 -8.26 0.57 6.81
C THR A 196 -7.19 0.82 5.76
N HIS A 197 -7.45 1.72 4.82
CA HIS A 197 -6.44 2.29 3.91
C HIS A 197 -5.49 3.26 4.64
N LYS A 198 -5.63 3.37 5.96
CA LYS A 198 -4.83 4.21 6.82
C LYS A 198 -4.20 3.33 7.88
N PRO A 199 -2.94 3.58 8.23
CA PRO A 199 -2.37 2.93 9.39
C PRO A 199 -3.13 3.37 10.65
N PRO A 200 -3.05 2.59 11.74
CA PRO A 200 -3.67 2.96 12.99
C PRO A 200 -3.26 4.37 13.42
N SER A 201 -4.22 5.18 13.87
CA SER A 201 -3.98 6.58 14.26
C SER A 201 -2.96 6.76 15.40
N ASP A 202 -2.69 5.70 16.15
CA ASP A 202 -1.70 5.65 17.22
C ASP A 202 -0.31 5.18 16.77
N MET A 203 -0.15 4.83 15.48
CA MET A 203 1.08 4.29 14.94
C MET A 203 1.97 5.38 14.35
N VAL A 204 3.25 5.29 14.68
CA VAL A 204 4.29 6.11 14.06
C VAL A 204 4.62 5.59 12.67
N LEU A 205 4.62 6.48 11.69
CA LEU A 205 4.88 6.16 10.30
C LEU A 205 6.19 6.78 9.82
N PRO A 206 6.76 6.28 8.72
CA PRO A 206 7.88 6.94 8.05
C PRO A 206 7.63 8.43 7.73
N SER A 207 6.38 8.82 7.50
CA SER A 207 5.95 10.20 7.21
C SER A 207 5.67 11.04 8.47
N SER A 208 5.84 10.50 9.68
CA SER A 208 5.55 11.23 10.91
C SER A 208 6.44 12.47 11.05
N HIS A 209 5.82 13.59 11.44
CA HIS A 209 6.46 14.91 11.45
C HIS A 209 7.72 14.97 12.31
N PHE A 210 7.77 14.22 13.42
CA PHE A 210 8.95 14.23 14.26
C PHE A 210 10.15 13.52 13.60
N LEU A 211 9.94 12.57 12.68
CA LEU A 211 11.03 11.99 11.87
C LEU A 211 11.53 12.96 10.79
N ASP A 212 10.75 13.98 10.44
CA ASP A 212 11.06 14.93 9.38
C ASP A 212 11.99 16.05 9.88
N HIS A 213 13.12 16.22 9.19
CA HIS A 213 14.13 17.22 9.51
C HIS A 213 13.60 18.67 9.48
N ARG A 214 12.50 18.93 8.75
CA ARG A 214 11.84 20.24 8.71
C ARG A 214 11.20 20.63 10.04
N TYR A 215 10.87 19.65 10.89
CA TYR A 215 10.24 19.88 12.20
C TYR A 215 11.21 19.78 13.36
N VAL A 216 12.17 18.85 13.32
CA VAL A 216 13.07 18.59 14.46
C VAL A 216 14.53 18.97 14.20
N GLY A 217 14.84 19.42 12.99
CA GLY A 217 16.21 19.67 12.55
C GLY A 217 16.93 18.40 12.09
N PRO A 218 17.98 18.54 11.26
CA PRO A 218 18.61 17.42 10.57
C PRO A 218 19.32 16.43 11.51
N LEU A 219 19.97 16.92 12.58
CA LEU A 219 20.69 16.07 13.52
C LEU A 219 19.75 15.17 14.34
N VAL A 220 18.70 15.76 14.92
CA VAL A 220 17.71 15.01 15.70
C VAL A 220 16.91 14.06 14.81
N SER A 221 16.51 14.52 13.62
CA SER A 221 15.84 13.69 12.62
C SER A 221 16.70 12.46 12.26
N HIS A 222 17.99 12.66 11.98
CA HIS A 222 18.91 11.56 11.66
C HIS A 222 19.07 10.57 12.82
N GLU A 223 19.31 11.05 14.06
CA GLU A 223 19.40 10.18 15.25
C GLU A 223 18.10 9.39 15.47
N MET A 224 16.94 10.05 15.36
CA MET A 224 15.66 9.42 15.64
C MET A 224 15.21 8.47 14.53
N GLN A 225 15.45 8.79 13.26
CA GLN A 225 15.22 7.87 12.16
C GLN A 225 16.10 6.62 12.29
N LYS A 226 17.36 6.76 12.72
CA LYS A 226 18.22 5.60 12.99
C LYS A 226 17.60 4.68 14.03
N VAL A 227 17.11 5.23 15.16
CA VAL A 227 16.42 4.44 16.20
C VAL A 227 15.16 3.81 15.63
N TYR A 228 14.34 4.58 14.92
CA TYR A 228 13.08 4.15 14.32
C TYR A 228 13.26 2.94 13.38
N TYR A 229 14.13 3.05 12.37
CA TYR A 229 14.33 1.99 11.39
C TYR A 229 15.08 0.78 11.95
N THR A 230 15.98 0.99 12.92
CA THR A 230 16.74 -0.12 13.53
C THR A 230 15.86 -0.95 14.47
N ARG A 231 14.90 -0.32 15.15
CA ARG A 231 14.15 -0.96 16.24
C ARG A 231 12.73 -1.35 15.90
N ASN A 232 12.15 -0.89 14.81
CA ASN A 232 10.82 -1.33 14.38
C ASN A 232 10.89 -2.52 13.41
N THR A 233 9.76 -3.20 13.25
CA THR A 233 9.56 -4.21 12.20
C THR A 233 8.69 -3.61 11.11
N PHE A 234 9.15 -3.64 9.86
CA PHE A 234 8.39 -3.09 8.73
C PHE A 234 7.73 -4.20 7.94
N SER A 235 6.46 -4.05 7.59
CA SER A 235 5.70 -4.99 6.79
C SER A 235 5.32 -4.37 5.44
N ILE A 236 5.96 -4.83 4.37
CA ILE A 236 5.79 -4.30 3.02
C ILE A 236 5.05 -5.32 2.15
N CYS A 237 4.13 -4.85 1.31
CA CYS A 237 3.44 -5.69 0.33
C CYS A 237 4.21 -5.76 -0.99
N THR A 238 4.15 -6.88 -1.70
CA THR A 238 4.72 -6.99 -3.06
C THR A 238 3.85 -6.35 -4.14
N VAL A 239 2.91 -5.46 -3.80
CA VAL A 239 1.98 -4.86 -4.77
C VAL A 239 2.50 -3.49 -5.19
N GLU A 240 2.36 -3.14 -6.47
CA GLU A 240 2.78 -1.83 -7.02
C GLU A 240 4.23 -1.45 -6.71
N ASP A 241 5.12 -2.46 -6.72
CA ASP A 241 6.55 -2.23 -6.50
C ASP A 241 6.87 -1.55 -5.14
N ALA A 242 6.01 -1.75 -4.13
CA ALA A 242 6.15 -1.07 -2.84
C ALA A 242 7.48 -1.40 -2.12
N LEU A 243 8.06 -2.58 -2.40
CA LEU A 243 9.40 -2.94 -1.92
C LEU A 243 10.47 -1.98 -2.44
N ASN A 244 10.57 -1.80 -3.75
CA ASN A 244 11.51 -0.86 -4.37
C ASN A 244 11.21 0.58 -3.95
N ASN A 245 9.94 0.97 -3.93
CA ASN A 245 9.52 2.31 -3.53
C ASN A 245 9.89 2.64 -2.08
N PHE A 246 9.89 1.68 -1.17
CA PHE A 246 10.27 1.95 0.22
C PHE A 246 11.77 1.79 0.47
N LEU A 247 12.38 0.73 -0.04
CA LEU A 247 13.77 0.40 0.24
C LEU A 247 14.74 1.23 -0.62
N GLY A 248 14.32 1.67 -1.80
CA GLY A 248 15.14 2.44 -2.73
C GLY A 248 15.12 3.96 -2.53
N ARG A 249 14.33 4.49 -1.58
CA ARG A 249 14.10 5.93 -1.40
C ARG A 249 14.87 6.51 -0.21
N GLU A 250 15.50 7.66 -0.42
CA GLU A 250 16.10 8.47 0.66
C GLU A 250 14.99 9.09 1.52
N THR A 251 15.07 8.98 2.85
CA THR A 251 14.02 9.50 3.74
C THR A 251 14.30 10.92 4.21
N CYS A 252 15.56 11.36 4.17
CA CYS A 252 15.97 12.71 4.61
C CYS A 252 15.94 13.77 3.50
N CYS A 253 15.80 13.42 2.23
CA CYS A 253 16.12 14.33 1.12
C CYS A 253 14.95 14.66 0.17
N TYR A 254 13.72 14.20 0.42
CA TYR A 254 12.60 14.55 -0.46
C TYR A 254 12.09 15.97 -0.22
N SER A 255 12.75 16.94 -0.84
CA SER A 255 12.03 18.02 -1.50
C SER A 255 11.36 17.43 -2.75
N TRP A 256 10.07 17.10 -2.68
CA TRP A 256 9.23 17.10 -3.88
C TRP A 256 9.03 18.58 -4.28
N GLU A 257 10.09 19.21 -4.75
CA GLU A 257 9.88 20.32 -5.68
C GLU A 257 9.55 19.64 -7.00
N LYS A 258 8.24 19.51 -7.30
CA LYS A 258 7.80 19.56 -8.69
C LYS A 258 8.54 20.76 -9.26
N GLY A 259 9.44 20.52 -10.20
CA GLY A 259 10.16 21.57 -10.90
C GLY A 259 9.15 22.39 -11.71
N GLU A 260 8.47 23.31 -11.05
CA GLU A 260 8.00 24.52 -11.69
C GLU A 260 9.26 25.35 -11.96
N ASP A 261 9.60 25.44 -13.25
CA ASP A 261 10.58 26.35 -13.82
C ASP A 261 12.04 26.20 -13.37
N GLY A 262 12.67 25.05 -13.69
CA GLY A 262 14.08 24.99 -14.12
C GLY A 262 15.16 25.54 -13.17
N LEU A 263 14.82 25.87 -11.93
CA LEU A 263 15.76 26.32 -10.92
C LEU A 263 16.20 25.11 -10.10
N SER A 264 17.51 24.85 -10.11
CA SER A 264 18.10 23.80 -9.28
C SER A 264 17.73 24.02 -7.80
N PRO A 265 17.42 22.97 -7.05
CA PRO A 265 17.06 23.09 -5.64
C PRO A 265 18.15 23.87 -4.91
N ILE A 266 17.74 24.95 -4.25
CA ILE A 266 18.65 25.81 -3.48
C ILE A 266 19.07 25.01 -2.25
N HIS A 267 20.21 24.31 -2.34
CA HIS A 267 20.86 23.73 -1.18
C HIS A 267 21.14 24.86 -0.18
N SER A 268 20.39 24.87 0.93
CA SER A 268 20.68 25.76 2.06
C SER A 268 22.09 25.44 2.55
N PRO A 269 23.04 26.39 2.51
CA PRO A 269 24.46 26.13 2.77
C PRO A 269 24.80 25.86 4.25
N SER A 270 23.79 25.66 5.11
CA SER A 270 23.95 25.37 6.54
C SER A 270 23.72 23.90 6.92
N VAL A 271 23.33 23.03 5.99
CA VAL A 271 23.09 21.58 6.21
C VAL A 271 24.19 20.79 5.50
N GLY A 272 25.45 21.16 5.72
CA GLY A 272 26.60 20.62 4.96
C GLY A 272 27.12 19.25 5.42
N ASP A 273 26.74 18.77 6.60
CA ASP A 273 27.46 17.67 7.27
C ASP A 273 26.59 16.45 7.66
N VAL A 274 25.29 16.44 7.37
CA VAL A 274 24.45 15.27 7.67
C VAL A 274 24.32 14.43 6.39
N PRO A 275 24.86 13.20 6.38
CA PRO A 275 24.78 12.34 5.20
C PRO A 275 23.32 12.01 4.87
N PRO A 276 23.01 11.71 3.60
CA PRO A 276 21.69 11.22 3.23
C PRO A 276 21.34 9.99 4.06
N PHE A 277 20.09 9.92 4.52
CA PHE A 277 19.61 8.79 5.30
C PHE A 277 18.84 7.84 4.39
N LEU A 278 19.30 6.59 4.33
CA LEU A 278 18.65 5.52 3.62
C LEU A 278 18.02 4.56 4.64
N ALA A 279 16.69 4.50 4.67
CA ALA A 279 15.96 3.56 5.54
C ALA A 279 16.51 2.13 5.43
N ALA A 280 16.84 1.73 4.21
CA ALA A 280 17.39 0.44 3.89
C ALA A 280 18.65 0.06 4.70
N GLU A 281 19.50 1.03 5.06
CA GLU A 281 20.74 0.73 5.77
C GLU A 281 20.51 0.34 7.25
N HIS A 282 19.35 0.73 7.77
CA HIS A 282 19.02 0.64 9.18
C HIS A 282 18.01 -0.45 9.51
N ILE A 283 17.18 -0.89 8.56
CA ILE A 283 16.17 -1.93 8.79
C ILE A 283 16.83 -3.24 9.22
N ARG A 284 16.38 -3.76 10.37
CA ARG A 284 16.84 -5.05 10.93
C ARG A 284 15.78 -6.14 10.90
N ARG A 285 14.51 -5.77 10.81
CA ARG A 285 13.37 -6.70 10.79
C ARG A 285 12.41 -6.30 9.69
N LEU A 286 12.27 -7.16 8.70
CA LEU A 286 11.46 -6.94 7.51
C LEU A 286 10.46 -8.08 7.35
N GLN A 287 9.21 -7.74 7.11
CA GLN A 287 8.17 -8.66 6.71
C GLN A 287 7.77 -8.33 5.27
N VAL A 288 7.90 -9.30 4.37
CA VAL A 288 7.51 -9.19 2.96
C VAL A 288 6.22 -9.98 2.76
N ARG A 289 5.11 -9.26 2.56
CA ARG A 289 3.79 -9.84 2.32
C ARG A 289 3.58 -10.09 0.83
N VAL A 290 3.53 -11.36 0.44
CA VAL A 290 3.29 -11.77 -0.94
C VAL A 290 1.83 -12.17 -1.10
N LYS A 291 1.06 -11.35 -1.82
CA LYS A 291 -0.41 -11.44 -1.90
C LYS A 291 -0.89 -12.31 -3.04
N PHE A 292 -0.84 -13.62 -2.83
CA PHE A 292 -1.40 -14.59 -3.76
C PHE A 292 -2.93 -14.52 -3.88
N GLU A 293 -3.64 -14.09 -2.82
CA GLU A 293 -5.10 -13.89 -2.84
C GLU A 293 -5.60 -12.96 -3.97
N HIS A 294 -4.78 -12.03 -4.45
CA HIS A 294 -5.13 -11.13 -5.56
C HIS A 294 -5.31 -11.90 -6.86
N PHE A 295 -4.48 -12.92 -7.10
CA PHE A 295 -4.60 -13.78 -8.28
C PHE A 295 -6.01 -14.38 -8.37
N LEU A 296 -6.52 -14.90 -7.26
CA LEU A 296 -7.83 -15.55 -7.19
C LEU A 296 -8.99 -14.56 -7.29
N GLN A 297 -8.85 -13.35 -6.71
CA GLN A 297 -9.90 -12.33 -6.71
C GLN A 297 -10.04 -11.64 -8.07
N GLU A 298 -8.92 -11.45 -8.77
CA GLU A 298 -8.88 -10.75 -10.06
C GLU A 298 -9.02 -11.72 -11.25
N LEU A 299 -9.09 -13.03 -11.00
CA LEU A 299 -9.33 -14.05 -12.02
C LEU A 299 -10.72 -13.85 -12.65
N PRO A 300 -10.84 -13.53 -13.95
CA PRO A 300 -12.14 -13.20 -14.53
C PRO A 300 -13.01 -14.41 -14.82
N MET A 301 -14.29 -14.27 -14.46
CA MET A 301 -15.28 -15.36 -14.39
C MET A 301 -15.62 -16.06 -15.73
N ARG A 302 -15.33 -15.46 -16.89
CA ARG A 302 -15.62 -16.05 -18.20
C ARG A 302 -14.38 -15.99 -19.08
N ARG A 303 -13.63 -17.08 -19.11
CA ARG A 303 -12.36 -17.18 -19.83
C ARG A 303 -12.17 -18.55 -20.43
N CYS A 304 -11.47 -18.62 -21.55
CA CYS A 304 -10.93 -19.89 -22.01
C CYS A 304 -9.66 -20.20 -21.21
N PHE A 305 -9.24 -21.47 -21.23
CA PHE A 305 -8.03 -21.91 -20.55
C PHE A 305 -6.79 -21.05 -20.85
N PHE A 306 -6.60 -20.65 -22.13
CA PHE A 306 -5.45 -19.83 -22.53
C PHE A 306 -5.39 -18.49 -21.80
N ASP A 307 -6.54 -17.84 -21.58
CA ASP A 307 -6.60 -16.57 -20.86
C ASP A 307 -6.25 -16.74 -19.39
N GLN A 308 -6.62 -17.89 -18.80
CA GLN A 308 -6.34 -18.24 -17.40
C GLN A 308 -4.84 -18.52 -17.21
N TYR A 309 -4.27 -19.36 -18.07
CA TYR A 309 -2.83 -19.65 -18.08
C TYR A 309 -2.00 -18.38 -18.33
N ALA A 310 -2.32 -17.59 -19.36
CA ALA A 310 -1.59 -16.36 -19.65
C ALA A 310 -1.67 -15.35 -18.49
N TYR A 311 -2.83 -15.30 -17.82
CA TYR A 311 -3.02 -14.45 -16.64
C TYR A 311 -2.20 -14.93 -15.45
N GLU A 312 -2.19 -16.23 -15.15
CA GLU A 312 -1.34 -16.84 -14.12
C GLU A 312 0.15 -16.55 -14.38
N GLN A 313 0.64 -16.83 -15.58
CA GLN A 313 2.03 -16.57 -15.97
C GLN A 313 2.40 -15.08 -15.81
N ARG A 314 1.50 -14.18 -16.21
CA ARG A 314 1.68 -12.74 -16.01
C ARG A 314 1.73 -12.38 -14.52
N PHE A 315 0.83 -12.93 -13.70
CA PHE A 315 0.78 -12.69 -12.27
C PHE A 315 2.05 -13.16 -11.56
N LEU A 316 2.52 -14.38 -11.86
CA LEU A 316 3.74 -14.94 -11.28
C LEU A 316 4.96 -14.10 -11.67
N ARG A 317 5.10 -13.74 -12.95
CA ARG A 317 6.21 -12.88 -13.41
C ARG A 317 6.21 -11.50 -12.76
N ILE A 318 5.04 -10.88 -12.62
CA ILE A 318 4.90 -9.59 -11.92
C ILE A 318 5.30 -9.72 -10.45
N THR A 319 4.84 -10.78 -9.77
CA THR A 319 5.20 -11.06 -8.38
C THR A 319 6.70 -11.24 -8.20
N TRP A 320 7.33 -12.00 -9.10
CA TRP A 320 8.78 -12.20 -9.11
C TRP A 320 9.53 -10.87 -9.32
N ASN A 321 9.13 -10.05 -10.31
CA ASN A 321 9.73 -8.74 -10.56
C ASN A 321 9.66 -7.84 -9.31
N TYR A 322 8.53 -7.82 -8.61
CA TYR A 322 8.38 -7.01 -7.38
C TYR A 322 9.25 -7.52 -6.23
N LEU A 323 9.53 -8.82 -6.19
CA LEU A 323 10.44 -9.41 -5.19
C LEU A 323 11.91 -9.12 -5.50
N ASP A 324 12.27 -8.89 -6.76
CA ASP A 324 13.66 -8.63 -7.17
C ASP A 324 14.26 -7.39 -6.50
N GLY A 325 13.42 -6.41 -6.14
CA GLY A 325 13.83 -5.26 -5.33
C GLY A 325 14.48 -5.61 -3.99
N LEU A 326 14.18 -6.79 -3.44
CA LEU A 326 14.82 -7.28 -2.23
C LEU A 326 16.31 -7.63 -2.46
N VAL A 327 16.68 -8.10 -3.65
CA VAL A 327 18.07 -8.40 -4.00
C VAL A 327 18.88 -7.11 -4.04
N GLU A 328 18.36 -6.08 -4.71
CA GLU A 328 19.02 -4.76 -4.74
C GLU A 328 19.21 -4.20 -3.33
N TYR A 329 18.19 -4.32 -2.48
CA TYR A 329 18.25 -3.91 -1.09
C TYR A 329 19.36 -4.63 -0.31
N LEU A 330 19.40 -5.97 -0.40
CA LEU A 330 20.38 -6.79 0.31
C LEU A 330 21.81 -6.51 -0.16
N ALA A 331 22.00 -6.15 -1.44
CA ALA A 331 23.30 -5.80 -1.98
C ALA A 331 23.82 -4.43 -1.48
N ARG A 332 22.92 -3.46 -1.25
CA ARG A 332 23.28 -2.09 -0.83
C ARG A 332 23.43 -1.93 0.68
N ARG A 333 22.77 -2.78 1.48
CA ARG A 333 22.74 -2.59 2.93
C ARG A 333 24.12 -2.84 3.60
N PRO A 334 24.41 -2.17 4.73
CA PRO A 334 25.55 -2.51 5.56
C PRO A 334 25.44 -3.94 6.11
N LYS A 335 26.59 -4.62 6.21
CA LYS A 335 26.68 -5.93 6.86
C LYS A 335 26.19 -5.85 8.30
N GLY A 336 25.33 -6.78 8.67
CA GLY A 336 24.70 -6.86 9.98
C GLY A 336 23.48 -7.78 9.93
N LYS A 337 23.19 -8.42 11.07
CA LYS A 337 22.09 -9.38 11.17
C LYS A 337 20.77 -8.72 10.75
N ILE A 338 20.07 -9.35 9.80
CA ILE A 338 18.70 -8.98 9.40
C ILE A 338 17.78 -10.19 9.50
N GLU A 339 16.55 -9.95 9.93
CA GLU A 339 15.49 -10.95 9.98
C GLU A 339 14.45 -10.61 8.92
N ILE A 340 14.23 -11.52 7.98
CA ILE A 340 13.27 -11.37 6.88
C ILE A 340 12.22 -12.47 6.98
N GLU A 341 10.95 -12.06 7.14
CA GLU A 341 9.81 -12.97 7.11
C GLU A 341 9.02 -12.78 5.80
N PHE A 342 8.96 -13.81 4.97
CA PHE A 342 8.00 -13.88 3.86
C PHE A 342 6.65 -14.34 4.39
N VAL A 343 5.60 -13.55 4.19
CA VAL A 343 4.22 -13.91 4.55
C VAL A 343 3.42 -14.11 3.28
N ILE A 344 3.17 -15.37 2.94
CA ILE A 344 2.33 -15.76 1.81
C ILE A 344 0.87 -15.60 2.23
N MET A 345 0.12 -14.75 1.55
CA MET A 345 -1.31 -14.54 1.81
C MET A 345 -2.12 -15.10 0.63
N SER A 346 -2.81 -16.22 0.82
CA SER A 346 -3.38 -17.00 -0.30
C SER A 346 -4.91 -16.99 -0.41
N GLU A 347 -5.64 -16.93 0.71
CA GLU A 347 -7.10 -17.07 0.75
C GLU A 347 -7.70 -18.10 -0.23
N LEU A 348 -7.11 -19.30 -0.27
CA LEU A 348 -7.48 -20.36 -1.21
C LEU A 348 -8.95 -20.76 -1.04
N PRO A 349 -9.67 -21.06 -2.14
CA PRO A 349 -11.06 -21.49 -2.05
C PRO A 349 -11.18 -22.81 -1.25
N LYS A 350 -12.22 -22.90 -0.43
CA LYS A 350 -12.59 -24.15 0.25
C LYS A 350 -13.29 -25.07 -0.74
N SER A 351 -13.02 -26.37 -0.64
CA SER A 351 -13.73 -27.41 -1.39
C SER A 351 -15.21 -27.59 -0.95
N ASP A 352 -15.66 -26.91 0.12
CA ASP A 352 -16.92 -27.14 0.84
C ASP A 352 -18.24 -26.80 0.08
N GLY A 353 -18.21 -26.59 -1.24
CA GLY A 353 -19.38 -26.14 -2.02
C GLY A 353 -19.72 -26.95 -3.28
N LEU A 354 -18.94 -27.96 -3.65
CA LEU A 354 -19.15 -28.73 -4.89
C LEU A 354 -20.00 -29.97 -4.62
N MET A 355 -21.04 -30.16 -5.45
CA MET A 355 -22.06 -31.22 -5.27
C MET A 355 -21.70 -32.53 -5.98
N LEU A 356 -20.72 -32.52 -6.88
CA LEU A 356 -20.26 -33.68 -7.65
C LEU A 356 -18.80 -34.00 -7.32
N GLN A 357 -18.50 -35.29 -7.18
CA GLN A 357 -17.20 -35.78 -6.73
C GLN A 357 -16.08 -35.55 -7.76
N ASP A 358 -16.42 -35.60 -9.05
CA ASP A 358 -15.45 -35.32 -10.13
C ASP A 358 -15.09 -33.83 -10.19
N GLU A 359 -16.07 -32.93 -10.07
CA GLU A 359 -15.83 -31.47 -10.00
C GLU A 359 -15.02 -31.08 -8.77
N LEU A 360 -15.18 -31.81 -7.67
CA LEU A 360 -14.42 -31.60 -6.43
C LEU A 360 -12.94 -31.95 -6.62
N ASN A 361 -12.64 -33.07 -7.26
CA ASN A 361 -11.26 -33.48 -7.53
C ASN A 361 -10.55 -32.47 -8.46
N ASP A 362 -11.21 -32.03 -9.53
CA ASP A 362 -10.64 -31.07 -10.48
C ASP A 362 -10.30 -29.73 -9.80
N ALA A 363 -11.21 -29.22 -8.96
CA ALA A 363 -10.99 -27.98 -8.23
C ALA A 363 -9.87 -28.07 -7.18
N GLU A 364 -9.67 -29.26 -6.58
CA GLU A 364 -8.59 -29.49 -5.63
C GLU A 364 -7.23 -29.54 -6.32
N VAL A 365 -7.13 -30.27 -7.44
CA VAL A 365 -5.93 -30.32 -8.28
C VAL A 365 -5.57 -28.93 -8.79
N GLU A 366 -6.56 -28.16 -9.27
CA GLU A 366 -6.33 -26.80 -9.77
C GLU A 366 -5.81 -25.85 -8.66
N ARG A 367 -6.41 -25.93 -7.46
CA ARG A 367 -5.95 -25.17 -6.28
C ARG A 367 -4.52 -25.51 -5.91
N GLU A 368 -4.19 -26.80 -5.93
CA GLU A 368 -2.85 -27.29 -5.62
C GLU A 368 -1.84 -26.82 -6.66
N ARG A 369 -2.16 -26.96 -7.95
CA ARG A 369 -1.38 -26.46 -9.08
C ARG A 369 -1.02 -24.99 -8.92
N TYR A 370 -2.02 -24.13 -8.67
CA TYR A 370 -1.76 -22.69 -8.50
C TYR A 370 -0.83 -22.39 -7.34
N TYR A 371 -1.03 -23.06 -6.21
CA TYR A 371 -0.22 -22.80 -5.03
C TYR A 371 1.21 -23.29 -5.22
N ILE A 372 1.44 -24.43 -5.89
CA ILE A 372 2.78 -24.91 -6.21
C ILE A 372 3.48 -23.95 -7.18
N ASN A 373 2.79 -23.49 -8.23
CA ASN A 373 3.35 -22.50 -9.15
C ASN A 373 3.73 -21.21 -8.44
N PHE A 374 2.91 -20.78 -7.49
CA PHE A 374 3.23 -19.65 -6.64
C PHE A 374 4.43 -19.89 -5.72
N LEU A 375 4.54 -21.06 -5.07
CA LEU A 375 5.73 -21.42 -4.30
C LEU A 375 6.98 -21.44 -5.17
N GLN A 376 6.87 -21.97 -6.39
CA GLN A 376 7.95 -22.00 -7.36
C GLN A 376 8.36 -20.59 -7.80
N CYS A 377 7.41 -19.68 -7.98
CA CYS A 377 7.67 -18.28 -8.28
C CYS A 377 8.55 -17.58 -7.23
N ILE A 378 8.36 -17.88 -5.95
CA ILE A 378 9.12 -17.23 -4.86
C ILE A 378 10.36 -18.01 -4.42
N ARG A 379 10.49 -19.28 -4.85
CA ARG A 379 11.52 -20.23 -4.39
C ARG A 379 12.93 -19.68 -4.47
N ASN A 380 13.31 -19.19 -5.66
CA ASN A 380 14.67 -18.71 -5.89
C ASN A 380 14.96 -17.46 -5.08
N MET A 381 13.98 -16.55 -4.93
CA MET A 381 14.14 -15.40 -4.07
C MET A 381 14.38 -15.81 -2.61
N VAL A 382 13.58 -16.74 -2.07
CA VAL A 382 13.75 -17.23 -0.70
C VAL A 382 15.16 -17.80 -0.48
N TYR A 383 15.66 -18.63 -1.41
CA TYR A 383 17.00 -19.20 -1.30
C TYR A 383 18.13 -18.17 -1.49
N ARG A 384 18.00 -17.21 -2.42
CA ARG A 384 18.94 -16.09 -2.55
C ARG A 384 19.08 -15.33 -1.23
N VAL A 385 17.95 -15.02 -0.61
CA VAL A 385 17.90 -14.29 0.67
C VAL A 385 18.47 -15.14 1.81
N MET A 386 18.22 -16.46 1.79
CA MET A 386 18.66 -17.40 2.82
C MET A 386 20.15 -17.76 2.76
N TYR A 387 20.73 -17.90 1.56
CA TYR A 387 22.05 -18.48 1.37
C TYR A 387 23.11 -17.56 0.78
N ASP A 388 22.70 -16.59 -0.05
CA ASP A 388 23.65 -15.65 -0.68
C ASP A 388 24.08 -14.53 0.30
N ASN A 389 23.38 -14.41 1.44
CA ASN A 389 23.66 -13.43 2.48
C ASN A 389 23.89 -14.11 3.83
N GLU A 390 25.13 -14.09 4.33
CA GLU A 390 25.54 -14.81 5.55
C GLU A 390 24.89 -14.28 6.85
N ASP A 391 24.42 -13.04 6.82
CA ASP A 391 23.87 -12.31 7.97
C ASP A 391 22.34 -12.20 7.92
N THR A 392 21.68 -12.96 7.04
CA THR A 392 20.22 -12.98 6.92
C THR A 392 19.61 -14.20 7.61
N VAL A 393 18.56 -13.98 8.39
CA VAL A 393 17.70 -15.04 8.94
C VAL A 393 16.36 -14.97 8.22
N VAL A 394 15.99 -16.06 7.55
CA VAL A 394 14.75 -16.15 6.78
C VAL A 394 13.71 -16.98 7.52
N LYS A 395 12.47 -16.51 7.49
CA LYS A 395 11.28 -17.25 7.89
C LYS A 395 10.24 -17.15 6.79
N VAL A 396 9.50 -18.23 6.55
CA VAL A 396 8.36 -18.22 5.62
C VAL A 396 7.10 -18.66 6.35
N THR A 397 6.10 -17.80 6.35
CA THR A 397 4.81 -18.01 7.00
C THR A 397 3.70 -18.02 5.96
N HIS A 398 2.86 -19.06 5.98
CA HIS A 398 1.66 -19.15 5.17
C HIS A 398 0.44 -18.69 5.97
N TYR A 399 -0.21 -17.64 5.50
CA TYR A 399 -1.45 -17.11 6.05
C TYR A 399 -2.60 -17.35 5.08
N ASP A 400 -3.60 -18.11 5.52
CA ASP A 400 -4.83 -18.33 4.78
C ASP A 400 -6.01 -18.30 5.74
N ALA A 401 -6.71 -17.17 5.77
CA ALA A 401 -7.81 -16.93 6.69
C ALA A 401 -9.03 -17.85 6.45
N LYS A 402 -9.14 -18.44 5.25
CA LYS A 402 -10.23 -19.36 4.92
C LYS A 402 -9.91 -20.75 5.46
N ASN A 403 -8.69 -21.23 5.25
CA ASN A 403 -8.33 -22.62 5.50
C ASN A 403 -7.78 -22.89 6.91
N TRP A 404 -7.09 -21.92 7.54
CA TRP A 404 -6.53 -22.10 8.89
C TRP A 404 -6.80 -20.90 9.80
N ALA A 405 -7.08 -21.18 11.08
CA ALA A 405 -7.30 -20.15 12.09
C ALA A 405 -6.03 -19.37 12.46
N PHE A 406 -4.85 -19.97 12.24
CA PHE A 406 -3.56 -19.38 12.61
C PHE A 406 -2.58 -19.47 11.44
N PRO A 407 -1.69 -18.45 11.27
CA PRO A 407 -0.59 -18.54 10.33
C PRO A 407 0.27 -19.78 10.59
N ARG A 408 0.76 -20.39 9.52
CA ARG A 408 1.57 -21.61 9.56
C ARG A 408 3.02 -21.27 9.20
N ASP A 409 3.96 -21.60 10.08
CA ASP A 409 5.37 -21.62 9.68
C ASP A 409 5.59 -22.75 8.68
N ILE A 410 6.05 -22.40 7.49
CA ILE A 410 6.36 -23.30 6.37
C ILE A 410 7.82 -23.13 5.93
N THR A 411 8.68 -22.53 6.75
CA THR A 411 10.10 -22.31 6.43
C THR A 411 10.79 -23.62 6.02
N GLY A 412 10.42 -24.73 6.66
CA GLY A 412 10.96 -26.06 6.36
C GLY A 412 10.54 -26.65 5.00
N VAL A 413 9.60 -26.03 4.27
CA VAL A 413 9.32 -26.37 2.87
C VAL A 413 10.51 -25.99 1.98
N PHE A 414 11.24 -24.93 2.33
CA PHE A 414 12.44 -24.48 1.63
C PHE A 414 13.67 -25.25 2.14
N GLY A 415 13.66 -26.56 1.88
CA GLY A 415 14.60 -27.52 2.47
C GLY A 415 15.91 -27.79 1.71
N LEU A 416 16.21 -27.07 0.62
CA LEU A 416 17.51 -27.21 -0.05
C LEU A 416 18.64 -26.87 0.91
N THR A 417 19.79 -27.54 0.81
CA THR A 417 21.01 -27.08 1.47
C THR A 417 21.68 -25.94 0.68
N LYS A 418 22.61 -25.21 1.31
CA LYS A 418 23.41 -24.19 0.62
C LYS A 418 24.17 -24.78 -0.57
N GLU A 419 24.74 -25.98 -0.43
CA GLU A 419 25.47 -26.67 -1.50
C GLU A 419 24.55 -27.03 -2.67
N GLN A 420 23.32 -27.48 -2.38
CA GLN A 420 22.33 -27.76 -3.40
C GLN A 420 21.89 -26.49 -4.14
N TRP A 421 21.70 -25.37 -3.41
CA TRP A 421 21.38 -24.08 -4.00
C TRP A 421 22.51 -23.56 -4.91
N GLU A 422 23.77 -23.63 -4.47
CA GLU A 422 24.92 -23.28 -5.31
C GLU A 422 25.02 -24.18 -6.55
N TYR A 423 24.71 -25.47 -6.41
CA TYR A 423 24.65 -26.38 -7.54
C TYR A 423 23.54 -25.98 -8.53
N GLU A 424 22.31 -25.69 -8.07
CA GLU A 424 21.23 -25.21 -8.94
C GLU A 424 21.60 -23.90 -9.67
N LYS A 425 22.21 -22.93 -8.96
CA LYS A 425 22.74 -21.71 -9.59
C LYS A 425 23.79 -22.00 -10.65
N SER A 426 24.68 -22.96 -10.40
CA SER A 426 25.73 -23.33 -11.37
C SER A 426 25.18 -23.92 -12.68
N LYS A 427 23.91 -24.35 -12.69
CA LYS A 427 23.21 -24.84 -13.88
C LYS A 427 22.46 -23.74 -14.64
N GLN A 428 22.41 -22.52 -14.11
CA GLN A 428 21.86 -21.37 -14.82
C GLN A 428 22.84 -20.90 -15.90
N ASP A 429 22.35 -20.73 -17.13
CA ASP A 429 23.11 -20.10 -18.20
C ASP A 429 22.90 -18.58 -18.16
N GLY A 430 23.73 -17.86 -17.40
CA GLY A 430 23.69 -16.40 -17.32
C GLY A 430 22.51 -15.81 -16.53
N GLU A 431 21.82 -14.82 -17.11
CA GLU A 431 20.76 -13.99 -16.47
C GLU A 431 19.36 -14.62 -16.49
N GLN A 432 19.15 -15.79 -17.09
CA GLN A 432 17.83 -16.42 -17.17
C GLN A 432 17.46 -17.14 -15.87
N ASP A 433 16.34 -16.73 -15.25
CA ASP A 433 15.72 -17.46 -14.14
C ASP A 433 14.79 -18.55 -14.68
N TRP A 434 15.15 -19.82 -14.47
CA TRP A 434 14.40 -21.01 -14.92
C TRP A 434 13.07 -21.21 -14.17
N VAL A 435 12.70 -20.30 -13.25
CA VAL A 435 11.45 -20.36 -12.48
C VAL A 435 10.24 -20.66 -13.37
N GLY A 436 10.21 -20.08 -14.58
CA GLY A 436 9.15 -20.30 -15.56
C GLY A 436 9.08 -21.72 -16.14
N ASP A 437 10.20 -22.42 -16.19
CA ASP A 437 10.32 -23.75 -16.82
C ASP A 437 9.80 -24.88 -15.92
N SER A 438 9.60 -24.59 -14.63
CA SER A 438 9.12 -25.56 -13.63
C SER A 438 7.67 -25.29 -13.19
N PHE A 439 6.90 -24.53 -13.97
CA PHE A 439 5.48 -24.33 -13.68
C PHE A 439 4.65 -25.53 -14.14
N VAL A 440 3.71 -25.94 -13.27
CA VAL A 440 2.75 -27.00 -13.53
C VAL A 440 1.64 -26.48 -14.45
N MET A 441 1.46 -27.16 -15.56
CA MET A 441 0.51 -26.92 -16.63
C MET A 441 -0.61 -27.97 -16.59
N GLN A 442 -1.81 -27.60 -17.04
CA GLN A 442 -2.91 -28.56 -17.17
C GLN A 442 -2.70 -29.45 -18.42
N GLN A 443 -2.97 -30.75 -18.32
CA GLN A 443 -2.73 -31.73 -19.40
C GLN A 443 -3.64 -31.59 -20.63
N ASP A 444 -4.85 -31.02 -20.49
CA ASP A 444 -5.86 -30.93 -21.58
C ASP A 444 -5.47 -30.03 -22.76
N VAL A 445 -4.32 -29.39 -22.67
CA VAL A 445 -3.85 -28.42 -23.65
C VAL A 445 -2.76 -29.11 -24.44
N ASN A 446 -3.00 -29.36 -25.72
CA ASN A 446 -2.00 -29.82 -26.69
C ASN A 446 -0.90 -28.74 -26.94
N LEU A 447 -0.34 -28.19 -25.87
CA LEU A 447 0.73 -27.20 -25.81
C LEU A 447 2.07 -27.89 -25.58
N TRP A 448 2.34 -28.94 -26.36
CA TRP A 448 3.58 -29.73 -26.37
C TRP A 448 4.87 -28.91 -26.62
N ALA A 449 4.74 -27.59 -26.83
CA ALA A 449 5.82 -26.66 -27.13
C ALA A 449 6.04 -25.58 -26.05
N LEU A 450 5.27 -25.58 -24.97
CA LEU A 450 5.52 -24.67 -23.84
C LEU A 450 6.37 -25.36 -22.77
N PRO A 451 7.34 -24.65 -22.17
CA PRO A 451 8.11 -25.18 -21.05
C PRO A 451 7.21 -25.28 -19.81
N GLY A 452 7.33 -26.38 -19.07
CA GLY A 452 6.54 -26.66 -17.87
C GLY A 452 6.50 -28.15 -17.51
N VAL A 453 5.84 -28.45 -16.39
CA VAL A 453 5.56 -29.80 -15.87
C VAL A 453 4.07 -30.10 -16.05
N TYR A 454 3.66 -31.30 -16.45
CA TYR A 454 2.24 -31.60 -16.54
C TYR A 454 1.62 -31.89 -15.16
N ASP A 455 0.31 -31.69 -15.02
CA ASP A 455 -0.40 -31.89 -13.75
C ASP A 455 -0.42 -33.36 -13.28
N ASP A 456 -0.32 -34.32 -14.19
CA ASP A 456 -0.14 -35.74 -13.87
C ASP A 456 1.26 -36.07 -13.29
N GLU A 457 2.25 -35.21 -13.53
CA GLU A 457 3.61 -35.28 -12.98
C GLU A 457 3.78 -34.41 -11.72
N MET A 458 2.72 -33.72 -11.27
CA MET A 458 2.77 -32.79 -10.14
C MET A 458 3.25 -33.44 -8.84
N ASP A 459 2.80 -34.67 -8.56
CA ASP A 459 3.19 -35.44 -7.37
C ASP A 459 4.67 -35.82 -7.39
N ASP A 460 5.18 -36.24 -8.54
CA ASP A 460 6.60 -36.56 -8.72
C ASP A 460 7.45 -35.30 -8.59
N MET A 461 7.00 -34.17 -9.14
CA MET A 461 7.66 -32.88 -8.97
C MET A 461 7.68 -32.45 -7.49
N LEU A 462 6.57 -32.56 -6.75
CA LEU A 462 6.53 -32.26 -5.32
C LEU A 462 7.54 -33.09 -4.54
N LEU A 463 7.61 -34.39 -4.84
CA LEU A 463 8.49 -35.31 -4.15
C LEU A 463 9.96 -35.05 -4.46
N GLU A 464 10.33 -34.94 -5.74
CA GLU A 464 11.74 -34.81 -6.16
C GLU A 464 12.30 -33.41 -5.90
N ARG A 465 11.51 -32.38 -6.21
CA ARG A 465 11.92 -30.98 -6.23
C ARG A 465 11.73 -30.25 -4.90
N TRP A 466 10.72 -30.65 -4.13
CA TRP A 466 10.39 -30.05 -2.84
C TRP A 466 10.57 -31.01 -1.65
N GLY A 467 10.67 -32.33 -1.89
CA GLY A 467 10.71 -33.31 -0.80
C GLY A 467 9.39 -33.40 -0.04
N LEU A 468 8.26 -33.05 -0.68
CA LEU A 468 6.94 -33.04 -0.08
C LEU A 468 6.10 -34.22 -0.60
N GLU A 469 5.32 -34.82 0.30
CA GLU A 469 4.30 -35.83 -0.06
C GLU A 469 2.93 -35.18 -0.29
N SER A 470 2.77 -33.89 0.05
CA SER A 470 1.56 -33.10 -0.20
C SER A 470 1.89 -31.61 -0.18
N VAL A 471 1.21 -30.86 -1.06
CA VAL A 471 1.37 -29.42 -1.28
C VAL A 471 1.32 -28.58 -0.01
N PHE A 472 0.44 -28.94 0.93
CA PHE A 472 0.20 -28.17 2.14
C PHE A 472 0.97 -28.69 3.36
N GLN A 473 2.07 -29.44 3.19
CA GLN A 473 2.97 -29.79 4.29
C GLN A 473 3.73 -28.55 4.82
N LYS A 474 4.20 -28.59 6.08
CA LYS A 474 4.98 -27.48 6.70
C LYS A 474 6.49 -27.63 6.50
N VAL A 475 6.94 -28.84 6.23
CA VAL A 475 8.35 -29.22 6.20
C VAL A 475 8.53 -30.32 5.16
N ALA A 476 9.62 -30.26 4.39
CA ALA A 476 10.04 -31.35 3.53
C ALA A 476 10.25 -32.64 4.34
N THR A 477 9.53 -33.70 3.98
CA THR A 477 9.59 -35.00 4.67
C THR A 477 10.62 -35.94 4.05
N LYS A 478 11.04 -35.66 2.82
CA LYS A 478 12.08 -36.37 2.08
C LYS A 478 13.21 -35.40 1.70
N PRO A 479 14.44 -35.89 1.51
CA PRO A 479 15.49 -35.09 0.92
C PRO A 479 15.14 -34.72 -0.53
N VAL A 480 15.38 -33.47 -0.92
CA VAL A 480 15.32 -33.04 -2.32
C VAL A 480 16.43 -33.75 -3.10
N LYS A 481 16.10 -34.37 -4.23
CA LYS A 481 17.01 -35.22 -5.02
C LYS A 481 17.12 -34.71 -6.44
N GLU A 482 18.34 -34.66 -6.97
CA GLU A 482 18.58 -34.42 -8.41
C GLU A 482 17.83 -35.46 -9.23
N GLY A 483 16.95 -34.99 -10.12
CA GLY A 483 15.99 -35.80 -10.85
C GLY A 483 15.50 -35.07 -12.10
N GLU A 484 14.33 -35.46 -12.61
CA GLU A 484 13.77 -34.91 -13.86
C GLU A 484 13.39 -33.44 -13.72
N PHE A 485 12.95 -33.04 -12.53
CA PHE A 485 12.48 -31.68 -12.24
C PHE A 485 13.59 -30.75 -11.71
N TRP A 486 14.86 -31.13 -11.85
CA TRP A 486 15.99 -30.25 -11.53
C TRP A 486 16.38 -29.37 -12.70
N PRO A 487 16.96 -28.18 -12.47
CA PRO A 487 17.42 -27.33 -13.56
C PRO A 487 18.48 -28.07 -14.40
N VAL A 488 18.14 -28.39 -15.65
CA VAL A 488 19.07 -29.03 -16.59
C VAL A 488 19.70 -27.95 -17.46
N VAL A 489 21.04 -27.98 -17.60
CA VAL A 489 21.72 -27.18 -18.62
C VAL A 489 21.27 -27.72 -19.97
N VAL A 490 20.38 -27.01 -20.66
CA VAL A 490 20.16 -27.24 -22.08
C VAL A 490 21.48 -26.88 -22.77
N LYS A 491 22.32 -27.89 -23.03
CA LYS A 491 23.49 -27.71 -23.90
C LYS A 491 22.95 -27.43 -25.30
N THR A 492 22.77 -26.16 -25.64
CA THR A 492 22.54 -25.73 -27.03
C THR A 492 23.72 -26.08 -27.91
#